data_AF-A0A7S2NZH6-F1
#
_entry.id   AF-A0A7S2NZH6-F1
#
_cell.length_a   1.000
_cell.length_b   1.000
_cell.length_c   1.000
_cell.angle_alpha   90.00
_cell.angle_beta   90.00
_cell.angle_gamma   90.00
#
_symmetry.space_group_name_H-M   'P 1'
#
loop_
_entity.id
_entity.type
_entity.pdbx_description
1 polymer ?
#
loop_
_entity_poly.entity_id
_entity_poly.type
_entity_poly.pdbx_seq_one_letter_code
_entity_poly.pdbx_strand_id
1 'polypeptide(L)'
;DAGEQPPAADAGRSFTAASGKHYVLAQGSYPQEAAPDVCKDVVTAKEGDLLELLAMHQSWAYGRRFKERADAVNEGVFRLDWVHGVKLVLEDGRRRPVEMDIRSPAYGFQPPRASDTAAKLRQKRYRKKIEDVAKAWDESQDREAGAKEA
;
A
#
# COMPACT_ATOMS: atom_id res chain seq x y z
N ASP A 1 8.24 34.59 -30.84
CA ASP A 1 8.46 33.25 -30.29
C ASP A 1 7.32 32.91 -29.35
N ALA A 2 6.29 32.26 -29.88
CA ALA A 2 5.16 31.79 -29.11
C ALA A 2 5.57 30.44 -28.52
N GLY A 3 5.81 30.40 -27.21
CA GLY A 3 6.07 29.15 -26.49
C GLY A 3 4.86 28.24 -26.64
N GLU A 4 5.00 27.20 -27.45
CA GLU A 4 4.09 26.07 -27.52
C GLU A 4 4.07 25.41 -26.16
N GLN A 5 3.10 25.85 -25.33
CA GLN A 5 2.71 25.14 -24.14
C GLN A 5 2.09 23.83 -24.62
N PRO A 6 2.66 22.65 -24.26
CA PRO A 6 2.09 21.39 -24.70
C PRO A 6 0.64 21.32 -24.23
N PRO A 7 -0.28 20.76 -25.04
CA PRO A 7 -1.67 20.65 -24.67
C PRO A 7 -1.73 19.96 -23.30
N ALA A 8 -2.41 20.60 -22.35
CA ALA A 8 -2.71 20.01 -21.05
C ALA A 8 -3.29 18.63 -21.34
N ALA A 9 -2.51 17.58 -21.03
CA ALA A 9 -2.95 16.22 -21.17
C ALA A 9 -4.30 16.15 -20.46
N ASP A 10 -5.33 15.82 -21.23
CA ASP A 10 -6.67 15.54 -20.74
C ASP A 10 -6.49 14.79 -19.44
N ALA A 11 -6.99 15.33 -18.32
CA ALA A 11 -6.81 14.75 -17.00
C ALA A 11 -7.48 13.38 -17.01
N GLY A 12 -6.72 12.38 -17.49
CA GLY A 12 -7.24 11.12 -17.96
C GLY A 12 -7.91 10.49 -16.78
N ARG A 13 -9.22 10.24 -16.89
CA ARG A 13 -9.98 9.51 -15.88
C ARG A 13 -9.16 8.28 -15.52
N SER A 14 -8.63 8.25 -14.30
CA SER A 14 -7.95 7.07 -13.80
C SER A 14 -9.00 6.06 -13.36
N PHE A 15 -8.77 4.79 -13.64
CA PHE A 15 -9.69 3.70 -13.37
C PHE A 15 -9.04 2.68 -12.42
N THR A 16 -9.86 2.08 -11.57
CA THR A 16 -9.47 0.87 -10.82
C THR A 16 -9.31 -0.31 -11.80
N ALA A 17 -8.48 -1.28 -11.45
CA ALA A 17 -8.34 -2.51 -12.24
C ALA A 17 -9.71 -3.17 -12.47
N ALA A 18 -9.89 -3.86 -13.59
CA ALA A 18 -11.15 -4.51 -13.95
C ALA A 18 -11.63 -5.54 -12.90
N SER A 19 -10.71 -6.06 -12.09
CA SER A 19 -11.00 -6.94 -10.95
C SER A 19 -11.65 -6.25 -9.74
N GLY A 20 -11.75 -4.91 -9.75
CA GLY A 20 -12.16 -4.11 -8.59
C GLY A 20 -11.10 -4.05 -7.48
N LYS A 21 -9.91 -4.63 -7.70
CA LYS A 21 -8.81 -4.64 -6.73
C LYS A 21 -8.03 -3.34 -6.78
N HIS A 22 -7.51 -2.97 -5.62
CA HIS A 22 -6.60 -1.85 -5.44
C HIS A 22 -5.18 -2.37 -5.29
N TYR A 23 -4.23 -1.72 -5.98
CA TYR A 23 -2.84 -2.12 -5.95
C TYR A 23 -1.95 -0.94 -5.57
N VAL A 24 -0.87 -1.26 -4.89
CA VAL A 24 0.18 -0.32 -4.54
C VAL A 24 1.53 -0.85 -4.97
N LEU A 25 2.46 0.04 -5.28
CA LEU A 25 3.83 -0.28 -5.66
C LEU A 25 4.76 0.08 -4.51
N ALA A 26 5.57 -0.89 -4.06
CA ALA A 26 6.62 -0.64 -3.08
C ALA A 26 7.67 0.32 -3.65
N GLN A 27 8.01 1.34 -2.87
CA GLN A 27 8.97 2.39 -3.22
C GLN A 27 10.35 2.08 -2.63
N GLY A 28 11.37 2.85 -3.01
CA GLY A 28 12.72 2.72 -2.44
C GLY A 28 12.80 2.94 -0.92
N SER A 29 11.78 3.58 -0.32
CA SER A 29 11.64 3.75 1.14
C SER A 29 11.14 2.50 1.87
N TYR A 30 10.79 1.44 1.14
CA TYR A 30 10.26 0.22 1.75
C TYR A 30 11.37 -0.51 2.55
N PRO A 31 11.17 -0.75 3.86
CA PRO A 31 12.21 -1.35 4.70
C PRO A 31 12.52 -2.77 4.24
N GLN A 32 13.81 -3.08 4.08
CA GLN A 32 14.28 -4.42 3.73
C GLN A 32 14.28 -5.36 4.94
N GLU A 33 14.40 -4.78 6.14
CA GLU A 33 14.33 -5.49 7.41
C GLU A 33 13.32 -4.77 8.30
N ALA A 34 12.38 -5.53 8.86
CA ALA A 34 11.44 -5.03 9.85
C ALA A 34 11.96 -5.39 11.24
N ALA A 35 11.59 -4.59 12.25
CA ALA A 35 11.98 -4.84 13.63
C ALA A 35 11.60 -6.27 14.06
N PRO A 36 12.41 -6.95 14.90
CA PRO A 36 12.20 -8.35 15.27
C PRO A 36 10.79 -8.63 15.81
N ASP A 37 10.20 -7.67 16.52
CA ASP A 37 8.88 -7.78 17.15
C ASP A 37 7.73 -7.85 16.13
N VAL A 38 7.93 -7.37 14.90
CA VAL A 38 6.88 -7.29 13.86
C VAL A 38 7.26 -7.98 12.54
N CYS A 39 8.45 -8.55 12.43
CA CYS A 39 9.00 -9.01 11.15
C CYS A 39 8.18 -10.12 10.48
N LYS A 40 7.38 -10.87 11.26
CA LYS A 40 6.50 -11.93 10.75
C LYS A 40 5.15 -11.41 10.23
N ASP A 41 4.78 -10.19 10.60
CA ASP A 41 3.50 -9.58 10.25
C ASP A 41 3.65 -8.46 9.22
N VAL A 42 4.87 -7.97 8.96
CA VAL A 42 5.15 -6.96 7.93
C VAL A 42 5.44 -7.64 6.59
N VAL A 43 4.76 -7.20 5.53
CA VAL A 43 5.00 -7.74 4.18
C VAL A 43 6.44 -7.45 3.75
N THR A 44 7.18 -8.48 3.34
CA THR A 44 8.52 -8.33 2.78
C THR A 44 8.42 -7.91 1.31
N ALA A 45 8.77 -6.66 0.98
CA ALA A 45 8.74 -6.13 -0.38
C ALA A 45 10.05 -5.42 -0.75
N LYS A 46 10.35 -5.41 -2.06
CA LYS A 46 11.42 -4.62 -2.67
C LYS A 46 10.81 -3.55 -3.56
N GLU A 47 11.57 -2.52 -3.87
CA GLU A 47 11.15 -1.51 -4.84
C GLU A 47 10.63 -2.16 -6.14
N GLY A 48 9.47 -1.69 -6.60
CA GLY A 48 8.79 -2.24 -7.77
C GLY A 48 7.94 -3.50 -7.52
N ASP A 49 7.97 -4.08 -6.31
CA ASP A 49 7.02 -5.14 -5.94
C ASP A 49 5.59 -4.57 -5.88
N LEU A 50 4.65 -5.27 -6.53
CA LEU A 50 3.24 -4.92 -6.52
C LEU A 50 2.50 -5.63 -5.39
N LEU A 51 1.71 -4.89 -4.61
CA LEU A 51 0.90 -5.40 -3.50
C LEU A 51 -0.59 -5.13 -3.75
N GLU A 52 -1.44 -6.13 -3.53
CA GLU A 52 -2.89 -5.97 -3.42
C GLU A 52 -3.24 -5.38 -2.06
N LEU A 53 -3.95 -4.26 -2.06
CA LEU A 53 -4.41 -3.55 -0.88
C LEU A 53 -5.78 -4.07 -0.43
N LEU A 54 -5.85 -4.61 0.80
CA LEU A 54 -7.05 -5.26 1.33
C LEU A 54 -7.74 -4.43 2.41
N ALA A 55 -6.98 -3.66 3.19
CA ALA A 55 -7.49 -2.72 4.17
C ALA A 55 -6.52 -1.55 4.38
N MET A 56 -7.06 -0.40 4.77
CA MET A 56 -6.30 0.75 5.24
C MET A 56 -6.81 1.17 6.61
N HIS A 57 -5.91 1.55 7.50
CA HIS A 57 -6.24 2.16 8.77
C HIS A 57 -5.15 3.16 9.15
N GLN A 58 -5.51 4.45 9.25
CA GLN A 58 -4.57 5.54 9.51
C GLN A 58 -3.41 5.54 8.49
N SER A 59 -2.15 5.54 8.96
CA SER A 59 -0.93 5.52 8.13
C SER A 59 -0.45 4.11 7.77
N TRP A 60 -1.29 3.09 7.98
CA TRP A 60 -0.96 1.69 7.76
C TRP A 60 -2.00 1.00 6.89
N ALA A 61 -1.59 -0.11 6.29
CA ALA A 61 -2.41 -0.94 5.42
C ALA A 61 -2.16 -2.42 5.67
N TYR A 62 -3.13 -3.23 5.30
CA TYR A 62 -3.00 -4.67 5.20
C TYR A 62 -3.15 -5.07 3.74
N GLY A 63 -2.28 -5.97 3.29
CA GLY A 63 -2.32 -6.45 1.92
C GLY A 63 -1.45 -7.67 1.70
N ARG A 64 -1.34 -8.05 0.44
CA ARG A 64 -0.56 -9.21 0.02
C ARG A 64 0.19 -8.96 -1.27
N ARG A 65 1.29 -9.66 -1.46
CA ARG A 65 2.09 -9.58 -2.68
C ARG A 65 1.31 -10.15 -3.86
N PHE A 66 1.45 -9.50 -5.01
CA PHE A 66 0.89 -10.02 -6.25
C PHE A 66 1.63 -11.28 -6.72
N LYS A 67 2.94 -11.34 -6.48
CA LYS A 67 3.80 -12.53 -6.73
C LYS A 67 4.40 -12.99 -5.41
N GLU A 68 4.04 -14.20 -5.01
CA GLU A 68 4.58 -14.82 -3.79
C GLU A 68 6.08 -15.15 -3.93
N ARG A 69 6.84 -15.08 -2.83
CA ARG A 69 8.21 -15.58 -2.69
C ARG A 69 8.26 -16.57 -1.52
N ALA A 70 8.96 -17.69 -1.66
CA ALA A 70 9.03 -18.72 -0.62
C ALA A 70 9.58 -18.19 0.70
N ASP A 71 10.63 -17.37 0.65
CA ASP A 71 11.34 -16.87 1.83
C ASP A 71 10.90 -15.45 2.23
N ALA A 72 9.61 -15.14 2.09
CA ALA A 72 9.07 -13.80 2.34
C ALA A 72 7.72 -13.86 3.06
N VAL A 73 7.44 -12.81 3.84
CA VAL A 73 6.08 -12.56 4.33
C VAL A 73 5.26 -12.01 3.16
N ASN A 74 4.41 -12.85 2.56
CA ASN A 74 3.63 -12.49 1.37
C ASN A 74 2.30 -11.81 1.68
N GLU A 75 1.80 -11.87 2.91
CA GLU A 75 0.58 -11.19 3.35
C GLU A 75 0.80 -10.63 4.76
N GLY A 76 0.40 -9.39 4.98
CA GLY A 76 0.69 -8.68 6.21
C GLY A 76 0.42 -7.19 6.13
N VAL A 77 1.06 -6.47 7.05
CA VAL A 77 0.93 -5.04 7.26
C VAL A 77 2.07 -4.27 6.58
N PHE A 78 1.81 -3.04 6.13
CA PHE A 78 2.82 -2.12 5.62
C PHE A 78 2.39 -0.66 5.83
N ARG A 79 3.34 0.27 5.91
CA ARG A 79 3.03 1.71 6.00
C ARG A 79 2.70 2.29 4.64
N LEU A 80 1.84 3.30 4.66
CA LEU A 80 1.46 4.04 3.45
C LEU A 80 2.64 4.84 2.87
N ASP A 81 3.58 5.27 3.70
CA ASP A 81 4.78 6.03 3.27
C ASP A 81 5.81 5.16 2.50
N TRP A 82 5.62 3.84 2.51
CA TRP A 82 6.49 2.90 1.82
C TRP A 82 6.02 2.58 0.39
N VAL A 83 4.85 3.08 0.00
CA VAL A 83 4.17 2.65 -1.23
C VAL A 83 3.53 3.82 -1.97
N HIS A 84 3.33 3.67 -3.28
CA HIS A 84 2.45 4.51 -4.08
C HIS A 84 1.24 3.73 -4.57
N GLY A 85 0.08 4.39 -4.66
CA GLY A 85 -1.10 3.81 -5.29
C GLY A 85 -0.91 3.63 -6.79
N VAL A 86 -1.42 2.53 -7.34
CA VAL A 86 -1.39 2.24 -8.78
C VAL A 86 -2.81 2.27 -9.34
N LYS A 87 -3.02 3.09 -10.38
CA LYS A 87 -4.26 3.15 -11.17
C LYS A 87 -3.98 2.89 -12.64
N LEU A 88 -5.01 2.65 -13.42
CA LEU A 88 -4.92 2.56 -14.87
C LEU A 88 -5.44 3.85 -15.49
N VAL A 89 -4.67 4.49 -16.36
CA VAL A 89 -5.15 5.56 -17.24
C VAL A 89 -5.29 5.02 -18.66
N LEU A 90 -6.16 5.64 -19.46
CA LEU A 90 -6.26 5.36 -20.89
C LEU A 90 -5.44 6.41 -21.65
N GLU A 91 -4.31 5.99 -22.21
CA GLU A 91 -3.46 6.80 -23.10
C GLU A 91 -3.44 6.14 -24.48
N ASP A 92 -3.80 6.89 -25.52
CA ASP A 92 -3.82 6.41 -26.92
C ASP A 92 -4.59 5.09 -27.11
N GLY A 93 -5.72 4.94 -26.40
CA GLY A 93 -6.54 3.73 -26.42
C GLY A 93 -5.94 2.53 -25.70
N ARG A 94 -4.78 2.68 -25.03
CA ARG A 94 -4.12 1.64 -24.24
C ARG A 94 -4.18 1.95 -22.75
N ARG A 95 -4.43 0.93 -21.94
CA ARG A 95 -4.42 1.05 -20.47
C ARG A 95 -2.97 1.04 -19.99
N ARG A 96 -2.56 2.09 -19.28
CA ARG A 96 -1.23 2.18 -18.67
C ARG A 96 -1.32 2.35 -17.16
N PRO A 97 -0.47 1.66 -16.38
CA PRO A 97 -0.37 1.89 -14.95
C PRO A 97 0.24 3.28 -14.70
N VAL A 98 -0.35 4.03 -13.79
CA VAL A 98 0.16 5.31 -13.29
C VAL A 98 0.23 5.24 -11.78
N GLU A 99 1.39 5.63 -11.26
CA GLU A 99 1.64 5.79 -9.83
C GLU A 99 1.08 7.11 -9.34
N MET A 100 0.55 7.13 -8.12
CA MET A 100 0.06 8.32 -7.46
C MET A 100 0.13 8.16 -5.95
N ASP A 101 0.02 9.27 -5.22
CA ASP A 101 -0.11 9.22 -3.77
C ASP A 101 -1.35 8.40 -3.37
N ILE A 102 -1.15 7.38 -2.53
CA ILE A 102 -2.20 6.50 -2.03
C ILE A 102 -3.23 7.25 -1.16
N ARG A 103 -2.83 8.38 -0.55
CA ARG A 103 -3.71 9.24 0.24
C ARG A 103 -4.52 10.21 -0.62
N SER A 104 -4.17 10.34 -1.90
CA SER A 104 -4.90 11.20 -2.81
C SER A 104 -6.35 10.73 -2.96
N PRO A 105 -7.33 11.65 -2.95
CA PRO A 105 -8.71 11.33 -3.30
C PRO A 105 -8.85 10.64 -4.66
N ALA A 106 -7.92 10.90 -5.61
CA ALA A 106 -7.89 10.26 -6.92
C ALA A 106 -7.61 8.74 -6.85
N TYR A 107 -6.84 8.29 -5.85
CA TYR A 107 -6.63 6.85 -5.63
C TYR A 107 -7.93 6.18 -5.13
N GLY A 108 -8.66 6.86 -4.25
CA GLY A 108 -10.04 6.51 -3.91
C GLY A 108 -10.20 5.07 -3.43
N PHE A 109 -9.32 4.61 -2.53
CA PHE A 109 -9.45 3.28 -1.93
C PHE A 109 -10.79 3.15 -1.22
N GLN A 110 -11.55 2.13 -1.60
CA GLN A 110 -12.74 1.71 -0.89
C GLN A 110 -12.50 0.29 -0.41
N PRO A 111 -12.57 0.02 0.91
CA PRO A 111 -12.48 -1.33 1.41
C PRO A 111 -13.48 -2.22 0.68
N PRO A 112 -13.12 -3.46 0.31
CA PRO A 112 -14.06 -4.37 -0.33
C PRO A 112 -15.37 -4.44 0.46
N ARG A 113 -16.54 -4.36 -0.18
CA ARG A 113 -17.80 -4.43 0.58
C ARG A 113 -17.95 -5.83 1.18
N ALA A 114 -18.05 -5.92 2.50
CA ALA A 114 -18.30 -7.19 3.17
C ALA A 114 -19.78 -7.56 3.06
N SER A 115 -20.10 -8.45 2.11
CA SER A 115 -21.47 -8.95 1.90
C SER A 115 -21.91 -9.98 2.93
N ASP A 116 -20.97 -10.72 3.52
CA ASP A 116 -21.23 -11.82 4.45
C ASP A 116 -20.47 -11.66 5.78
N THR A 117 -20.86 -12.45 6.79
CA THR A 117 -20.26 -12.46 8.12
C THR A 117 -18.77 -12.80 8.09
N ALA A 118 -18.35 -13.72 7.23
CA ALA A 118 -16.94 -14.12 7.12
C ALA A 118 -16.08 -12.96 6.58
N ALA A 119 -16.59 -12.20 5.61
CA ALA A 119 -15.96 -11.00 5.07
C ALA A 119 -15.84 -9.90 6.13
N LYS A 120 -16.89 -9.69 6.94
CA LYS A 120 -16.85 -8.74 8.07
C LYS A 120 -15.80 -9.14 9.11
N LEU A 121 -15.74 -10.42 9.47
CA LEU A 121 -14.73 -10.95 10.39
C LEU A 121 -13.31 -10.82 9.83
N ARG A 122 -13.12 -11.07 8.52
CA ARG A 122 -11.84 -10.82 7.84
C ARG A 122 -11.41 -9.37 7.95
N GLN A 123 -12.29 -8.42 7.64
CA GLN A 123 -11.98 -6.99 7.76
C GLN A 123 -11.63 -6.58 9.18
N LYS A 124 -12.36 -7.09 10.17
CA LYS A 124 -12.06 -6.85 11.59
C LYS A 124 -10.67 -7.39 11.96
N ARG A 125 -10.31 -8.59 11.47
CA ARG A 125 -8.97 -9.18 11.68
C ARG A 125 -7.86 -8.36 11.02
N TYR A 126 -8.06 -7.89 9.78
CA TYR A 126 -7.09 -7.04 9.10
C TYR A 126 -6.87 -5.74 9.86
N ARG A 127 -7.96 -5.09 10.29
CA ARG A 127 -7.87 -3.87 11.10
C ARG A 127 -7.13 -4.12 12.41
N LYS A 128 -7.48 -5.17 13.15
CA LYS A 128 -6.80 -5.52 14.40
C LYS A 128 -5.30 -5.77 14.18
N LYS A 129 -4.93 -6.51 13.13
CA LYS A 129 -3.52 -6.73 12.81
C LYS A 129 -2.78 -5.42 12.51
N ILE A 130 -3.41 -4.51 11.77
CA ILE A 130 -2.83 -3.17 11.51
C ILE A 130 -2.59 -2.45 12.84
N GLU A 131 -3.58 -2.40 13.72
CA GLU A 131 -3.48 -1.71 15.03
C GLU A 131 -2.38 -2.33 15.91
N ASP A 132 -2.32 -3.67 15.99
CA ASP A 132 -1.34 -4.39 16.80
C ASP A 132 0.10 -4.16 16.27
N VAL A 133 0.32 -4.23 14.94
CA VAL A 133 1.63 -3.99 14.32
C VAL A 133 2.05 -2.52 14.42
N ALA A 134 1.13 -1.58 14.20
CA ALA A 134 1.41 -0.15 14.32
C ALA A 134 1.91 0.18 15.73
N LYS A 135 1.22 -0.33 16.76
CA LYS A 135 1.62 -0.16 18.15
C LYS A 135 3.01 -0.76 18.43
N ALA A 136 3.26 -2.00 18.01
CA ALA A 136 4.54 -2.65 18.23
C ALA A 136 5.69 -1.95 17.47
N TRP A 137 5.41 -1.38 16.30
CA TRP A 137 6.36 -0.58 15.54
C TRP A 137 6.77 0.67 16.32
N ASP A 138 5.79 1.43 16.83
CA ASP A 138 6.04 2.66 17.57
C ASP A 138 6.85 2.37 18.87
N GLU A 139 6.45 1.34 19.63
CA GLU A 139 7.18 0.89 20.83
C GLU A 139 8.63 0.45 20.55
N SER A 140 8.91 -0.08 19.36
CA SER A 140 10.27 -0.45 18.95
C SER A 140 11.12 0.78 18.63
N GLN A 141 10.53 1.80 17.97
CA GLN A 141 11.23 3.03 17.62
C GLN A 141 11.59 3.85 18.87
N ASP A 142 10.68 3.92 19.86
CA ASP A 142 10.92 4.61 21.13
C ASP A 142 12.05 3.95 21.93
N ARG A 143 12.11 2.61 21.95
CA ARG A 143 13.19 1.85 22.59
C ARG A 143 14.55 2.13 21.94
N GLU A 144 14.61 2.17 20.61
CA GLU A 144 15.85 2.48 19.88
C GLU A 144 16.30 3.93 20.07
N ALA A 145 15.37 4.89 20.16
CA ALA A 145 15.68 6.28 20.42
C ALA A 145 16.24 6.47 21.85
N GLY A 146 15.58 5.91 22.86
CA GLY A 146 16.03 6.00 24.25
C GLY A 146 17.38 5.31 24.51
N ALA A 147 17.72 4.27 23.73
CA ALA A 147 19.03 3.61 23.82
C ALA A 147 20.18 4.40 23.19
N LYS A 148 19.90 5.36 22.30
CA LYS A 148 20.92 6.20 21.64
C LYS A 148 21.25 7.47 22.42
N GLU A 149 20.41 7.85 23.38
CA GLU A 149 20.58 9.03 24.22
C GLU A 149 21.19 8.73 25.60
N ALA A 150 21.43 7.45 25.93
CA ALA A 150 22.05 6.96 27.16
C ALA A 150 23.52 6.58 26.95
#